data_AF-A0A2B4SD87-F1
#
_entry.id   AF-A0A2B4SD87-F1
#
_cell.length_a   1.000
_cell.length_b   1.000
_cell.length_c   1.000
_cell.angle_alpha   90.00
_cell.angle_beta   90.00
_cell.angle_gamma   90.00
#
_symmetry.space_group_name_H-M   'P 1'
#
loop_
_entity.id
_entity.type
_entity.pdbx_description
1 polymer ?
#
loop_
_entity_poly.entity_id
_entity_poly.type
_entity_poly.pdbx_seq_one_letter_code
_entity_poly.pdbx_strand_id
1 'polypeptide(L)'
;MMNGNLGHSSELHILEHKLRVSNIKKDAISLYTHALIKISLLPRSRPKFFSFTETRDGYTIIVEEELCKELPQSESIDMPDLIWRVLTVSAGAYGSHQLTGISRIVKTVISPLADFKISVLVISTYQSDYVLVREKDLETAIMCLSENYKIFKDSGSGLERVTLSIADRMVGMNQMSKRKADEHRPIIHPFTCPMNRFHVTSLDFQMLPSLTTTILELMFYSETPVDGRYEPFFHISIVEGDISLVLDSEALSRFPEGSLYTNTNDEGWKMIRVGDDPLGFDTEQADTVVHVAKPDIRHCVRDKKIAELDESGVAAQIAEPLADVQMPTYYISTYGLGHTLGCACLWCCMIFEVLKFPKGDAVGTSSPISLAKSPALGAHGGSFATPKTSPLCFKVLEFLLIVTSFHRT
;
A
#
# COMPACT_ATOMS: atom_id res chain seq x y z
N MET A 1 44.57 -15.72 0.47
CA MET A 1 43.44 -16.66 0.52
C MET A 1 42.30 -16.04 -0.26
N MET A 2 41.71 -16.81 -1.16
CA MET A 2 40.87 -16.34 -2.26
C MET A 2 39.57 -15.68 -1.78
N ASN A 3 39.25 -14.53 -2.37
CA ASN A 3 37.95 -13.86 -2.33
C ASN A 3 36.86 -14.80 -2.86
N GLY A 4 36.09 -15.39 -1.95
CA GLY A 4 34.86 -16.10 -2.25
C GLY A 4 33.67 -15.28 -1.77
N ASN A 5 33.35 -14.19 -2.47
CA ASN A 5 32.05 -13.53 -2.35
C ASN A 5 31.61 -13.11 -3.76
N LEU A 6 31.22 -14.09 -4.58
CA LEU A 6 30.32 -13.80 -5.69
C LEU A 6 28.98 -13.43 -5.06
N GLY A 7 28.82 -12.16 -4.68
CA GLY A 7 27.56 -11.61 -4.20
C GLY A 7 26.48 -11.83 -5.25
N HIS A 8 25.54 -12.71 -4.96
CA HIS A 8 24.37 -12.92 -5.79
C HIS A 8 23.47 -11.68 -5.71
N SER A 9 23.79 -10.64 -6.49
CA SER A 9 22.96 -9.42 -6.56
C SER A 9 21.58 -9.78 -7.10
N SER A 10 20.55 -9.45 -6.33
CA SER A 10 19.14 -9.58 -6.69
C SER A 10 18.83 -8.82 -7.97
N GLU A 11 17.80 -9.27 -8.69
CA GLU A 11 17.38 -8.65 -9.94
C GLU A 11 16.15 -7.78 -9.72
N LEU A 12 16.19 -6.59 -10.31
CA LEU A 12 15.06 -5.67 -10.33
C LEU A 12 14.65 -5.46 -11.78
N HIS A 13 13.37 -5.58 -12.06
CA HIS A 13 12.80 -5.49 -13.40
C HIS A 13 11.91 -4.25 -13.48
N ILE A 14 12.19 -3.41 -14.47
CA ILE A 14 11.34 -2.31 -14.88
C ILE A 14 10.43 -2.88 -15.97
N LEU A 15 9.15 -3.05 -15.67
CA LEU A 15 8.20 -3.59 -16.64
C LEU A 15 7.95 -2.58 -17.76
N GLU A 16 7.48 -3.09 -18.91
CA GLU A 16 7.18 -2.27 -20.08
C GLU A 16 5.99 -1.32 -19.85
N HIS A 17 5.17 -1.60 -18.82
CA HIS A 17 3.93 -0.88 -18.57
C HIS A 17 4.16 0.61 -18.26
N LYS A 18 3.32 1.44 -18.88
CA LYS A 18 3.09 2.84 -18.56
C LYS A 18 1.69 2.97 -18.00
N LEU A 19 1.59 3.40 -16.75
CA LEU A 19 0.33 3.41 -16.02
C LEU A 19 -0.13 4.83 -15.73
N ARG A 20 -1.45 4.97 -15.66
CA ARG A 20 -2.14 6.15 -15.13
C ARG A 20 -2.84 5.77 -13.85
N VAL A 21 -2.91 6.72 -12.93
CA VAL A 21 -3.56 6.59 -11.63
C VAL A 21 -4.67 7.62 -11.58
N SER A 22 -5.84 7.20 -11.15
CA SER A 22 -7.01 8.07 -11.07
C SER A 22 -7.89 7.75 -9.88
N ASN A 23 -8.72 8.70 -9.48
CA ASN A 23 -9.74 8.54 -8.46
C ASN A 23 -11.11 8.91 -8.98
N ILE A 24 -12.04 7.96 -8.95
CA ILE A 24 -13.45 8.19 -9.28
C ILE A 24 -14.21 8.48 -7.99
N LYS A 25 -14.99 9.56 -7.96
CA LYS A 25 -15.87 9.89 -6.84
C LYS A 25 -16.91 8.79 -6.59
N LYS A 26 -17.27 8.59 -5.32
CA LYS A 26 -18.15 7.50 -4.89
C LYS A 26 -19.49 7.44 -5.62
N ASP A 27 -20.15 8.58 -5.70
CA ASP A 27 -21.47 8.77 -6.30
C ASP A 27 -21.47 8.62 -7.83
N ALA A 28 -20.30 8.69 -8.46
CA ALA A 28 -20.16 8.68 -9.91
C ALA A 28 -19.82 7.31 -10.51
N ILE A 29 -19.58 6.27 -9.70
CA ILE A 29 -19.07 4.97 -10.18
C ILE A 29 -19.93 4.33 -11.26
N SER A 30 -21.25 4.55 -11.20
CA SER A 30 -22.22 4.07 -12.19
C SER A 30 -21.92 4.57 -13.62
N LEU A 31 -21.34 5.76 -13.76
CA LEU A 31 -20.93 6.33 -15.05
C LEU A 31 -19.72 5.59 -15.66
N TYR A 32 -18.93 4.91 -14.83
CA TYR A 32 -17.70 4.23 -15.23
C TYR A 32 -17.85 2.72 -15.33
N THR A 33 -18.97 2.15 -14.84
CA THR A 33 -19.21 0.70 -14.81
C THR A 33 -18.97 0.04 -16.17
N HIS A 34 -19.50 0.60 -17.27
CA HIS A 34 -19.30 0.03 -18.61
C HIS A 34 -17.81 -0.04 -18.99
N ALA A 35 -17.07 1.04 -18.76
CA ALA A 35 -15.64 1.12 -19.08
C ALA A 35 -14.83 0.13 -18.23
N LEU A 36 -15.08 0.09 -16.92
CA LEU A 36 -14.36 -0.78 -15.99
C LEU A 36 -14.62 -2.27 -16.29
N ILE A 37 -15.87 -2.65 -16.60
CA ILE A 37 -16.19 -4.01 -17.04
C ILE A 37 -15.47 -4.33 -18.36
N LYS A 38 -15.52 -3.41 -19.33
CA LYS A 38 -14.85 -3.58 -20.63
C LYS A 38 -13.34 -3.73 -20.46
N ILE A 39 -12.71 -3.03 -19.53
CA ILE A 39 -11.27 -3.13 -19.28
C ILE A 39 -10.89 -4.44 -18.58
N SER A 40 -11.68 -4.91 -17.62
CA SER A 40 -11.21 -5.92 -16.66
C SER A 40 -11.94 -7.26 -16.67
N LEU A 41 -13.25 -7.31 -16.98
CA LEU A 41 -14.08 -8.51 -16.74
C LEU A 41 -14.58 -9.21 -17.99
N LEU A 42 -14.56 -8.57 -19.17
CA LEU A 42 -15.01 -9.25 -20.39
C LEU A 42 -14.01 -10.34 -20.82
N PRO A 43 -14.45 -11.48 -21.39
CA PRO A 43 -13.56 -12.59 -21.76
C PRO A 43 -12.45 -12.23 -22.77
N ARG A 44 -12.64 -11.17 -23.55
CA ARG A 44 -11.65 -10.66 -24.52
C ARG A 44 -10.69 -9.65 -23.91
N SER A 45 -10.97 -9.17 -22.70
CA SER A 45 -10.16 -8.18 -22.02
C SER A 45 -8.97 -8.87 -21.39
N ARG A 46 -7.78 -8.39 -21.75
CA ARG A 46 -6.50 -8.89 -21.23
C ARG A 46 -5.61 -7.68 -20.95
N PRO A 47 -5.99 -6.83 -19.97
CA PRO A 47 -5.09 -5.77 -19.54
C PRO A 47 -3.81 -6.42 -19.03
N LYS A 48 -2.65 -5.89 -19.41
CA LYS A 48 -1.38 -6.32 -18.82
C LYS A 48 -1.24 -5.80 -17.40
N PHE A 49 -1.86 -4.65 -17.12
CA PHE A 49 -1.95 -4.10 -15.78
C PHE A 49 -3.28 -3.36 -15.57
N PHE A 50 -4.05 -3.81 -14.58
CA PHE A 50 -5.26 -3.15 -14.10
C PHE A 50 -5.35 -3.34 -12.59
N SER A 51 -5.75 -2.29 -11.88
CA SER A 51 -6.06 -2.34 -10.47
C SER A 51 -7.24 -1.42 -10.19
N PHE A 52 -8.18 -1.93 -9.40
CA PHE A 52 -9.35 -1.23 -8.89
C PHE A 52 -9.32 -1.38 -7.37
N THR A 53 -9.38 -0.26 -6.67
CA THR A 53 -9.47 -0.24 -5.21
C THR A 53 -10.61 0.66 -4.77
N GLU A 54 -11.59 0.09 -4.10
CA GLU A 54 -12.63 0.80 -3.37
C GLU A 54 -12.14 1.22 -1.99
N THR A 55 -12.37 2.48 -1.59
CA THR A 55 -12.21 2.97 -0.21
C THR A 55 -13.43 3.78 0.21
N ARG A 56 -13.45 4.46 1.38
CA ARG A 56 -14.49 5.47 1.66
C ARG A 56 -14.43 6.69 0.72
N ASP A 57 -13.23 7.04 0.28
CA ASP A 57 -12.94 8.32 -0.37
C ASP A 57 -13.18 8.28 -1.89
N GLY A 58 -13.33 7.08 -2.46
CA GLY A 58 -13.58 6.91 -3.89
C GLY A 58 -13.18 5.53 -4.39
N TYR A 59 -12.89 5.48 -5.68
CA TYR A 59 -12.37 4.32 -6.37
C TYR A 59 -11.06 4.68 -7.06
N THR A 60 -9.95 4.13 -6.56
CA THR A 60 -8.66 4.30 -7.23
C THR A 60 -8.55 3.31 -8.38
N ILE A 61 -8.34 3.82 -9.59
CA ILE A 61 -8.08 3.01 -10.78
C ILE A 61 -6.64 3.23 -11.23
N ILE A 62 -5.90 2.14 -11.32
CA ILE A 62 -4.57 2.10 -11.93
C ILE A 62 -4.65 1.25 -13.18
N VAL A 63 -4.34 1.82 -14.33
CA VAL A 63 -4.51 1.14 -15.61
C VAL A 63 -3.46 1.59 -16.61
N GLU A 64 -3.18 0.77 -17.62
CA GLU A 64 -2.34 1.14 -18.75
C GLU A 64 -2.81 2.43 -19.43
N GLU A 65 -1.85 3.29 -19.80
CA GLU A 65 -2.08 4.58 -20.45
C GLU A 65 -3.02 4.46 -21.67
N GLU A 66 -2.80 3.43 -22.49
CA GLU A 66 -3.59 3.14 -23.70
C GLU A 66 -5.06 2.79 -23.43
N LEU A 67 -5.38 2.31 -22.23
CA LEU A 67 -6.74 1.94 -21.82
C LEU A 67 -7.49 3.12 -21.18
N CYS A 68 -6.81 4.22 -20.86
CA CYS A 68 -7.44 5.39 -20.24
C CYS A 68 -8.48 6.06 -21.16
N LYS A 69 -8.32 5.91 -22.47
CA LYS A 69 -9.30 6.40 -23.47
C LYS A 69 -10.68 5.74 -23.36
N GLU A 70 -10.78 4.59 -22.70
CA GLU A 70 -12.04 3.91 -22.43
C GLU A 70 -12.79 4.53 -21.24
N LEU A 71 -12.11 5.27 -20.36
CA LEU A 71 -12.71 5.93 -19.21
C LEU A 71 -13.32 7.28 -19.63
N PRO A 72 -14.63 7.52 -19.37
CA PRO A 72 -15.27 8.79 -19.66
C PRO A 72 -14.58 9.96 -18.95
N GLN A 73 -14.26 11.02 -19.68
CA GLN A 73 -13.71 12.24 -19.08
C GLN A 73 -14.84 13.07 -18.46
N SER A 74 -14.72 13.41 -17.17
CA SER A 74 -15.67 14.27 -16.46
C SER A 74 -15.05 14.85 -15.19
N GLU A 75 -15.74 15.76 -14.51
CA GLU A 75 -15.32 16.33 -13.21
C GLU A 75 -15.41 15.32 -12.05
N SER A 76 -15.91 14.11 -12.30
CA SER A 76 -16.06 13.05 -11.29
C SER A 76 -14.89 12.07 -11.25
N ILE A 77 -13.92 12.21 -12.16
CA ILE A 77 -12.65 11.48 -12.14
C ILE A 77 -11.51 12.47 -12.03
N ASP A 78 -10.65 12.28 -11.04
CA ASP A 78 -9.37 12.96 -10.95
C ASP A 78 -8.30 12.05 -11.58
N MET A 79 -7.61 12.53 -12.61
CA MET A 79 -6.60 11.77 -13.34
C MET A 79 -5.49 12.72 -13.80
N PRO A 80 -4.48 12.99 -12.94
CA PRO A 80 -3.40 13.89 -13.28
C PRO A 80 -2.59 13.37 -14.47
N ASP A 81 -1.94 14.28 -15.19
CA ASP A 81 -1.10 13.98 -16.35
C ASP A 81 0.28 13.43 -15.94
N LEU A 82 0.25 12.33 -15.21
CA LEU A 82 1.42 11.66 -14.65
C LEU A 82 1.46 10.22 -15.14
N ILE A 83 2.58 9.85 -15.76
CA ILE A 83 2.87 8.47 -16.15
C ILE A 83 3.68 7.80 -15.04
N TRP A 84 3.27 6.59 -14.69
CA TRP A 84 3.90 5.75 -13.69
C TRP A 84 4.56 4.53 -14.34
N ARG A 85 5.78 4.22 -13.91
CA ARG A 85 6.60 3.11 -14.39
C ARG A 85 6.68 2.06 -13.28
N VAL A 86 6.54 0.79 -13.66
CA VAL A 86 6.41 -0.32 -12.70
C VAL A 86 7.76 -0.99 -12.49
N LEU A 87 8.13 -1.14 -11.22
CA LEU A 87 9.30 -1.87 -10.76
C LEU A 87 8.83 -3.12 -10.01
N THR A 88 9.50 -4.25 -10.21
CA THR A 88 9.31 -5.45 -9.40
C THR A 88 10.65 -6.14 -9.13
N VAL A 89 10.76 -6.81 -7.98
CA VAL A 89 11.97 -7.52 -7.58
C VAL A 89 11.78 -9.01 -7.84
N SER A 90 12.65 -9.60 -8.66
CA SER A 90 12.62 -11.05 -8.85
C SER A 90 13.17 -11.74 -7.60
N ALA A 91 12.33 -12.58 -7.01
CA ALA A 91 12.77 -13.52 -6.00
C ALA A 91 13.61 -14.61 -6.68
N GLY A 92 14.94 -14.51 -6.61
CA GLY A 92 15.82 -15.59 -7.05
C GLY A 92 15.52 -16.91 -6.31
N ALA A 93 15.91 -18.04 -6.90
CA ALA A 93 15.59 -19.40 -6.46
C ALA A 93 16.19 -19.86 -5.11
N TYR A 94 16.65 -18.95 -4.24
CA TYR A 94 17.09 -19.28 -2.90
C TYR A 94 16.50 -18.31 -1.88
N GLY A 95 15.81 -18.89 -0.90
CA GLY A 95 15.61 -18.26 0.39
C GLY A 95 14.18 -18.41 0.87
N SER A 96 13.99 -19.39 1.74
CA SER A 96 12.96 -19.44 2.77
C SER A 96 13.03 -18.21 3.70
N HIS A 97 12.92 -17.01 3.16
CA HIS A 97 12.79 -15.80 3.96
C HIS A 97 11.34 -15.73 4.42
N GLN A 98 11.13 -15.84 5.73
CA GLN A 98 9.83 -15.81 6.42
C GLN A 98 9.01 -14.52 6.19
N LEU A 99 9.47 -13.61 5.33
CA LEU A 99 8.84 -12.34 5.01
C LEU A 99 8.06 -12.45 3.70
N THR A 100 6.84 -11.93 3.71
CA THR A 100 5.96 -11.79 2.56
C THR A 100 5.64 -10.31 2.34
N GLY A 101 5.38 -9.95 1.08
CA GLY A 101 4.98 -8.63 0.65
C GLY A 101 6.06 -7.55 0.83
N ILE A 102 5.62 -6.30 1.01
CA ILE A 102 6.47 -5.09 1.07
C ILE A 102 7.63 -5.22 2.09
N SER A 103 7.46 -5.97 3.18
CA SER A 103 8.51 -6.18 4.19
C SER A 103 9.80 -6.75 3.61
N ARG A 104 9.73 -7.48 2.48
CA ARG A 104 10.88 -8.05 1.78
C ARG A 104 11.72 -7.00 1.06
N ILE A 105 11.06 -5.96 0.55
CA ILE A 105 11.66 -4.96 -0.34
C ILE A 105 11.80 -3.60 0.34
N VAL A 106 11.26 -3.41 1.55
CA VAL A 106 11.26 -2.10 2.19
C VAL A 106 12.68 -1.56 2.37
N LYS A 107 13.59 -2.35 2.95
CA LYS A 107 14.96 -1.92 3.23
C LYS A 107 15.81 -1.69 1.98
N THR A 108 15.50 -2.39 0.90
CA THR A 108 16.35 -2.44 -0.30
C THR A 108 15.78 -1.63 -1.46
N VAL A 109 14.49 -1.31 -1.45
CA VAL A 109 13.80 -0.56 -2.50
C VAL A 109 13.07 0.65 -1.91
N ILE A 110 12.09 0.45 -1.02
CA ILE A 110 11.18 1.52 -0.59
C ILE A 110 11.92 2.61 0.21
N SER A 111 12.75 2.20 1.17
CA SER A 111 13.55 3.08 2.01
C SER A 111 14.59 3.86 1.21
N PRO A 112 15.42 3.23 0.35
CA PRO A 112 16.28 3.94 -0.59
C PRO A 112 15.55 5.00 -1.43
N LEU A 113 14.43 4.64 -2.06
CA LEU A 113 13.67 5.59 -2.88
C LEU A 113 13.15 6.78 -2.05
N ALA A 114 12.66 6.51 -0.84
CA ALA A 114 12.23 7.55 0.09
C ALA A 114 13.39 8.46 0.55
N ASP A 115 14.61 7.94 0.68
CA ASP A 115 15.80 8.73 1.01
C ASP A 115 16.22 9.66 -0.12
N PHE A 116 15.99 9.23 -1.37
CA PHE A 116 16.21 10.01 -2.57
C PHE A 116 15.03 10.95 -2.89
N LYS A 117 14.04 11.05 -1.99
CA LYS A 117 12.84 11.88 -2.18
C LYS A 117 12.03 11.52 -3.42
N ILE A 118 12.01 10.23 -3.74
CA ILE A 118 11.21 9.67 -4.84
C ILE A 118 9.90 9.17 -4.25
N SER A 119 8.79 9.78 -4.69
CA SER A 119 7.44 9.31 -4.37
C SER A 119 7.17 7.97 -5.05
N VAL A 120 6.54 7.06 -4.31
CA VAL A 120 6.21 5.72 -4.79
C VAL A 120 4.77 5.38 -4.48
N LEU A 121 4.12 4.67 -5.41
CA LEU A 121 2.91 3.91 -5.11
C LEU A 121 3.30 2.43 -5.05
N VAL A 122 2.73 1.69 -4.11
CA VAL A 122 2.98 0.24 -3.96
C VAL A 122 1.67 -0.51 -4.08
N ILE A 123 1.67 -1.55 -4.91
CA ILE A 123 0.57 -2.50 -5.05
C ILE A 123 1.15 -3.89 -4.75
N SER A 124 0.94 -4.36 -3.53
CA SER A 124 1.19 -5.75 -3.17
C SER A 124 -0.01 -6.60 -3.61
N THR A 125 0.25 -7.60 -4.44
CA THR A 125 -0.72 -8.63 -4.85
C THR A 125 -0.42 -9.95 -4.15
N TYR A 126 -1.25 -10.96 -4.38
CA TYR A 126 -0.97 -12.31 -3.92
C TYR A 126 0.34 -12.88 -4.51
N GLN A 127 0.65 -12.51 -5.76
CA GLN A 127 1.77 -13.06 -6.52
C GLN A 127 3.08 -12.30 -6.28
N SER A 128 3.04 -10.97 -6.22
CA SER A 128 4.24 -10.14 -6.14
C SER A 128 3.95 -8.75 -5.55
N ASP A 129 5.02 -7.98 -5.38
CA ASP A 129 4.97 -6.57 -5.03
C ASP A 129 5.40 -5.72 -6.22
N TYR A 130 4.57 -4.72 -6.55
CA TYR A 130 4.83 -3.75 -7.61
C TYR A 130 5.04 -2.36 -7.02
N VAL A 131 6.16 -1.74 -7.34
CA VAL A 131 6.50 -0.38 -6.93
C VAL A 131 6.43 0.53 -8.16
N LEU A 132 5.54 1.50 -8.13
CA LEU A 132 5.31 2.46 -9.19
C LEU A 132 6.09 3.74 -8.86
N VAL A 133 6.94 4.17 -9.78
CA VAL A 133 7.67 5.44 -9.74
C VAL A 133 7.19 6.33 -10.87
N ARG A 134 7.15 7.66 -10.67
CA ARG A 134 6.81 8.58 -11.76
C ARG A 134 7.85 8.48 -12.87
N GLU A 135 7.44 8.57 -14.13
CA GLU A 135 8.35 8.44 -15.27
C GLU A 135 9.48 9.48 -15.21
N LYS A 136 9.17 10.71 -14.75
CA LYS A 136 10.17 11.78 -14.54
C LYS A 136 11.26 11.43 -13.51
N ASP A 137 10.96 10.53 -12.56
CA ASP A 137 11.86 10.15 -11.47
C ASP A 137 12.56 8.80 -11.72
N LEU A 138 12.27 8.14 -12.85
CA LEU A 138 12.75 6.78 -13.13
C LEU A 138 14.28 6.71 -13.20
N GLU A 139 14.94 7.67 -13.83
CA GLU A 139 16.41 7.69 -13.92
C GLU A 139 17.05 7.80 -12.53
N THR A 140 16.52 8.67 -11.67
CA THR A 140 16.94 8.82 -10.29
C THR A 140 16.70 7.54 -9.48
N ALA A 141 15.56 6.87 -9.70
CA ALA A 141 15.25 5.59 -9.08
C ALA A 141 16.25 4.49 -9.51
N ILE A 142 16.61 4.43 -10.80
CA ILE A 142 17.62 3.50 -11.32
C ILE A 142 18.97 3.76 -10.66
N MET A 143 19.42 5.03 -10.60
CA MET A 143 20.67 5.39 -9.93
C MET A 143 20.66 4.94 -8.47
N CYS A 144 19.58 5.24 -7.74
CA CYS A 144 19.39 4.86 -6.34
C CYS A 144 19.45 3.35 -6.10
N LEU A 145 18.83 2.54 -6.97
CA LEU A 145 18.68 1.09 -6.75
C LEU A 145 19.81 0.25 -7.35
N SER A 146 20.62 0.83 -8.23
CA SER A 146 21.70 0.13 -8.95
C SER A 146 22.86 -0.38 -8.08
N GLU A 147 22.95 0.09 -6.84
CA GLU A 147 23.93 -0.37 -5.86
C GLU A 147 23.61 -1.80 -5.39
N ASN A 148 22.34 -2.08 -5.13
CA ASN A 148 21.88 -3.36 -4.58
C ASN A 148 21.38 -4.32 -5.67
N TYR A 149 20.91 -3.80 -6.81
CA TYR A 149 20.23 -4.58 -7.84
C TYR A 149 20.92 -4.57 -9.19
N LYS A 150 20.87 -5.72 -9.87
CA LYS A 150 21.00 -5.80 -11.32
C LYS A 150 19.67 -5.38 -11.94
N ILE A 151 19.65 -4.20 -12.55
CA ILE A 151 18.43 -3.64 -13.12
C ILE A 151 18.27 -4.08 -14.57
N PHE A 152 17.09 -4.58 -14.87
CA PHE A 152 16.66 -4.99 -16.19
C PHE A 152 15.42 -4.19 -16.59
N LYS A 153 15.29 -3.89 -17.88
CA LYS A 153 14.14 -3.17 -18.43
C LYS A 153 13.50 -4.05 -19.49
N ASP A 154 12.21 -4.29 -19.32
CA ASP A 154 11.40 -4.94 -20.34
C ASP A 154 10.98 -3.90 -21.38
N SER A 155 11.17 -4.27 -22.65
CA SER A 155 10.84 -3.46 -23.81
C SER A 155 9.74 -4.09 -24.67
N GLY A 156 9.09 -5.16 -24.18
CA GLY A 156 8.13 -5.98 -24.92
C GLY A 156 8.78 -6.88 -26.00
N SER A 157 9.98 -6.52 -26.46
CA SER A 157 10.80 -7.30 -27.41
C SER A 157 11.88 -8.15 -26.73
N GLY A 158 12.01 -8.02 -25.41
CA GLY A 158 13.00 -8.73 -24.60
C GLY A 158 13.51 -7.86 -23.44
N LEU A 159 14.33 -8.51 -22.61
CA LEU A 159 14.86 -7.95 -21.39
C LEU A 159 16.25 -7.34 -21.63
N GLU A 160 16.39 -6.03 -21.45
CA GLU A 160 17.67 -5.32 -21.60
C GLU A 160 18.27 -4.97 -20.24
N ARG A 161 19.59 -5.19 -20.08
CA ARG A 161 20.29 -4.81 -18.86
C ARG A 161 20.59 -3.31 -18.86
N VAL A 162 20.14 -2.60 -17.83
CA VAL A 162 20.45 -1.19 -17.65
C VAL A 162 21.90 -1.02 -17.19
N THR A 163 22.66 -0.20 -17.92
CA THR A 163 24.07 0.10 -17.62
C THR A 163 24.21 1.57 -17.27
N LEU A 164 24.70 1.86 -16.06
CA LEU A 164 24.96 3.23 -15.60
C LEU A 164 26.42 3.62 -15.82
N SER A 165 26.67 4.92 -16.04
CA SER A 165 28.02 5.45 -16.05
C SER A 165 28.65 5.37 -14.64
N ILE A 166 29.99 5.47 -14.56
CA ILE A 166 30.70 5.49 -13.27
C ILE A 166 30.29 6.72 -12.45
N ALA A 167 30.05 7.87 -13.10
CA ALA A 167 29.63 9.09 -12.42
C ALA A 167 28.27 8.92 -11.74
N ASP A 168 27.29 8.35 -12.45
CA ASP A 168 25.94 8.11 -11.92
C ASP A 168 25.95 7.14 -10.74
N ARG A 169 26.80 6.11 -10.82
CA ARG A 169 27.04 5.18 -9.70
C ARG A 169 27.60 5.89 -8.47
N MET A 170 28.57 6.80 -8.65
CA MET A 170 29.16 7.55 -7.54
C MET A 170 28.15 8.51 -6.89
N VAL A 171 27.24 9.11 -7.67
CA VAL A 171 26.17 9.97 -7.12
C VAL A 171 25.24 9.16 -6.23
N GLY A 172 24.82 7.96 -6.67
CA GLY A 172 23.98 7.06 -5.87
C GLY A 172 24.62 6.70 -4.53
N MET A 173 25.88 6.24 -4.55
CA MET A 173 26.61 5.82 -3.35
C MET A 173 26.78 6.95 -2.32
N ASN A 174 27.08 8.17 -2.79
CA ASN A 174 27.30 9.33 -1.92
C ASN A 174 26.02 9.80 -1.22
N GLN A 175 24.84 9.62 -1.84
CA GLN A 175 23.57 9.97 -1.23
C GLN A 175 23.08 8.89 -0.26
N MET A 176 23.26 7.61 -0.57
CA MET A 176 22.87 6.50 0.31
C MET A 176 23.69 6.49 1.62
N SER A 177 24.97 6.89 1.56
CA SER A 177 25.85 6.98 2.74
C SER A 177 25.48 8.10 3.74
N LYS A 178 24.54 8.99 3.41
CA LYS A 178 24.16 10.13 4.27
C LYS A 178 23.19 9.73 5.40
N ARG A 179 22.46 8.63 5.29
CA ARG A 179 21.65 8.11 6.39
C ARG A 179 22.46 7.13 7.23
N LYS A 180 22.40 7.29 8.55
CA LYS A 180 22.81 6.23 9.47
C LYS A 180 21.79 5.10 9.36
N ALA A 181 22.27 3.88 9.16
CA ALA A 181 21.45 2.68 8.97
C ALA A 181 20.48 2.37 10.15
N ASP A 182 20.61 3.04 11.29
CA ASP A 182 19.84 2.83 12.52
C ASP A 182 18.82 3.95 12.85
N GLU A 183 18.68 4.99 12.02
CA GLU A 183 17.67 6.05 12.25
C GLU A 183 16.37 5.76 11.46
N HIS A 184 15.36 5.24 12.17
CA HIS A 184 14.02 5.05 11.62
C HIS A 184 13.34 6.35 11.24
N ARG A 185 12.55 6.32 10.16
CA ARG A 185 11.68 7.44 9.82
C ARG A 185 10.67 7.70 10.94
N PRO A 186 10.49 8.96 11.38
CA PRO A 186 9.40 9.29 12.28
C PRO A 186 8.07 9.03 11.59
N ILE A 187 7.08 8.56 12.35
CA ILE A 187 5.72 8.46 11.85
C ILE A 187 5.10 9.84 11.92
N ILE A 188 4.88 10.43 10.75
CA ILE A 188 4.37 11.81 10.61
C ILE A 188 2.90 11.82 10.19
N HIS A 189 2.44 10.77 9.52
CA HIS A 189 1.06 10.66 9.05
C HIS A 189 0.17 10.02 10.13
N PRO A 190 -1.05 10.56 10.38
CA PRO A 190 -2.02 9.90 11.23
C PRO A 190 -2.39 8.54 10.63
N PHE A 191 -2.81 7.62 11.49
CA PHE A 191 -3.27 6.32 11.04
C PHE A 191 -4.47 5.84 11.84
N THR A 192 -5.29 5.04 11.17
CA THR A 192 -6.46 4.38 11.74
C THR A 192 -6.36 2.88 11.54
N CYS A 193 -7.15 2.14 12.31
CA CYS A 193 -7.08 0.69 12.40
C CYS A 193 -8.49 0.12 12.39
N PRO A 194 -9.08 -0.12 11.20
CA PRO A 194 -10.43 -0.65 11.11
C PRO A 194 -10.53 -2.08 11.67
N MET A 195 -11.73 -2.44 12.10
CA MET A 195 -12.03 -3.72 12.75
C MET A 195 -12.21 -4.88 11.77
N ASN A 196 -12.23 -4.63 10.45
CA ASN A 196 -12.33 -5.67 9.43
C ASN A 196 -11.25 -6.74 9.62
N ARG A 197 -11.53 -7.94 9.14
CA ARG A 197 -10.52 -8.97 8.88
C ARG A 197 -10.44 -9.13 7.38
N PHE A 198 -9.28 -8.88 6.81
CA PHE A 198 -9.03 -8.93 5.38
C PHE A 198 -8.37 -10.25 4.98
N HIS A 199 -8.51 -10.59 3.70
CA HIS A 199 -7.91 -11.75 3.07
C HIS A 199 -7.27 -11.32 1.77
N VAL A 200 -6.05 -11.79 1.52
CA VAL A 200 -5.35 -11.61 0.24
C VAL A 200 -5.46 -12.93 -0.50
N THR A 201 -6.13 -12.93 -1.65
CA THR A 201 -6.43 -14.15 -2.39
C THR A 201 -6.00 -14.05 -3.84
N SER A 202 -5.78 -15.20 -4.47
CA SER A 202 -5.61 -15.34 -5.92
C SER A 202 -6.84 -16.00 -6.53
N LEU A 203 -7.16 -15.60 -7.76
CA LEU A 203 -8.23 -16.18 -8.56
C LEU A 203 -7.64 -16.71 -9.88
N ASP A 204 -7.97 -17.95 -10.24
CA ASP A 204 -7.68 -18.45 -11.59
C ASP A 204 -8.51 -17.68 -12.62
N PHE A 205 -7.85 -17.12 -13.63
CA PHE A 205 -8.49 -16.41 -14.73
C PHE A 205 -9.59 -17.23 -15.43
N GLN A 206 -9.46 -18.56 -15.49
CA GLN A 206 -10.48 -19.44 -16.08
C GLN A 206 -11.80 -19.43 -15.29
N MET A 207 -11.74 -19.17 -13.98
CA MET A 207 -12.91 -19.10 -13.11
C MET A 207 -13.59 -17.73 -13.15
N LEU A 208 -12.91 -16.69 -13.64
CA LEU A 208 -13.42 -15.31 -13.70
C LEU A 208 -14.83 -15.19 -14.32
N PRO A 209 -15.17 -15.84 -15.46
CA PRO A 209 -16.51 -15.76 -16.03
C PRO A 209 -17.61 -16.30 -15.10
N SER A 210 -17.31 -17.36 -14.33
CA SER A 210 -18.27 -17.97 -13.41
C SER A 210 -18.49 -17.14 -12.13
N LEU A 211 -17.53 -16.29 -11.78
CA LEU A 211 -17.56 -15.43 -10.59
C LEU A 211 -17.84 -13.96 -10.91
N THR A 212 -18.06 -13.64 -12.18
CA THR A 212 -18.22 -12.25 -12.64
C THR A 212 -19.36 -11.54 -11.92
N THR A 213 -20.49 -12.22 -11.68
CA THR A 213 -21.62 -11.62 -10.94
C THR A 213 -21.23 -11.20 -9.52
N THR A 214 -20.54 -12.06 -8.78
CA THR A 214 -20.04 -11.76 -7.43
C THR A 214 -19.05 -10.60 -7.44
N ILE A 215 -18.14 -10.57 -8.41
CA ILE A 215 -17.15 -9.49 -8.54
C ILE A 215 -17.85 -8.17 -8.91
N LEU A 216 -18.85 -8.19 -9.79
CA LEU A 216 -19.64 -6.99 -10.13
C LEU A 216 -20.37 -6.43 -8.92
N GLU A 217 -20.99 -7.30 -8.12
CA GLU A 217 -21.64 -6.91 -6.86
C GLU A 217 -20.66 -6.23 -5.91
N LEU A 218 -19.46 -6.79 -5.75
CA LEU A 218 -18.43 -6.21 -4.89
C LEU A 218 -17.84 -4.90 -5.45
N MET A 219 -17.63 -4.81 -6.77
CA MET A 219 -17.06 -3.60 -7.39
C MET A 219 -18.03 -2.42 -7.41
N PHE A 220 -19.34 -2.66 -7.61
CA PHE A 220 -20.27 -1.60 -8.00
C PHE A 220 -21.52 -1.49 -7.12
N TYR A 221 -21.82 -2.50 -6.30
CA TYR A 221 -23.06 -2.57 -5.53
C TYR A 221 -22.82 -2.89 -4.05
N SER A 222 -21.59 -2.75 -3.57
CA SER A 222 -21.27 -2.92 -2.16
C SER A 222 -21.83 -1.75 -1.33
N GLU A 223 -22.43 -2.06 -0.19
CA GLU A 223 -22.91 -1.03 0.73
C GLU A 223 -21.77 -0.60 1.66
N THR A 224 -21.67 0.71 1.91
CA THR A 224 -20.71 1.22 2.89
C THR A 224 -21.11 0.78 4.30
N PRO A 225 -20.20 0.21 5.11
CA PRO A 225 -20.51 -0.20 6.47
C PRO A 225 -21.09 0.94 7.30
N VAL A 226 -22.21 0.68 7.98
CA VAL A 226 -22.88 1.65 8.88
C VAL A 226 -22.05 1.93 10.13
N ASP A 227 -21.35 0.91 10.64
CA ASP A 227 -20.41 1.06 11.76
C ASP A 227 -19.09 1.65 11.24
N GLY A 228 -18.81 2.89 11.60
CA GLY A 228 -17.59 3.62 11.22
C GLY A 228 -16.28 2.94 11.67
N ARG A 229 -16.33 1.92 12.52
CA ARG A 229 -15.17 1.09 12.86
C ARG A 229 -14.76 0.12 11.74
N TYR A 230 -15.61 -0.10 10.74
CA TYR A 230 -15.33 -0.95 9.58
C TYR A 230 -15.09 -0.10 8.36
N GLU A 231 -14.05 -0.43 7.60
CA GLU A 231 -13.67 0.21 6.35
C GLU A 231 -14.35 -0.48 5.16
N PRO A 232 -15.07 0.25 4.27
CA PRO A 232 -15.38 -0.24 2.95
C PRO A 232 -14.07 -0.34 2.17
N PHE A 233 -13.62 -1.57 1.91
CA PHE A 233 -12.41 -1.82 1.17
C PHE A 233 -12.53 -3.09 0.35
N PHE A 234 -12.38 -2.94 -0.97
CA PHE A 234 -12.31 -4.03 -1.92
C PHE A 234 -11.26 -3.69 -2.97
N HIS A 235 -10.34 -4.61 -3.21
CA HIS A 235 -9.29 -4.45 -4.21
C HIS A 235 -9.30 -5.65 -5.16
N ILE A 236 -9.20 -5.37 -6.45
CA ILE A 236 -8.92 -6.36 -7.49
C ILE A 236 -7.81 -5.84 -8.38
N SER A 237 -6.80 -6.66 -8.62
CA SER A 237 -5.73 -6.38 -9.58
C SER A 237 -5.59 -7.52 -10.57
N ILE A 238 -5.35 -7.17 -11.83
CA ILE A 238 -4.98 -8.08 -12.92
C ILE A 238 -3.62 -7.63 -13.42
N VAL A 239 -2.59 -8.46 -13.24
CA VAL A 239 -1.23 -8.17 -13.70
C VAL A 239 -0.71 -9.37 -14.47
N GLU A 240 -0.43 -9.19 -15.76
CA GLU A 240 0.03 -10.25 -16.68
C GLU A 240 -0.85 -11.53 -16.68
N GLY A 241 -2.14 -11.38 -16.40
CA GLY A 241 -3.12 -12.47 -16.34
C GLY A 241 -3.34 -13.06 -14.95
N ASP A 242 -2.47 -12.75 -13.98
CA ASP A 242 -2.69 -13.10 -12.58
C ASP A 242 -3.72 -12.18 -11.94
N ILE A 243 -4.74 -12.76 -11.32
CA ILE A 243 -5.78 -12.02 -10.59
C ILE A 243 -5.53 -12.15 -9.10
N SER A 244 -5.47 -11.01 -8.42
CA SER A 244 -5.44 -10.94 -6.96
C SER A 244 -6.58 -10.10 -6.43
N LEU A 245 -7.15 -10.53 -5.31
CA LEU A 245 -8.19 -9.81 -4.59
C LEU A 245 -7.73 -9.53 -3.15
N VAL A 246 -8.09 -8.35 -2.64
CA VAL A 246 -8.09 -8.08 -1.21
C VAL A 246 -9.47 -7.66 -0.79
N LEU A 247 -10.06 -8.43 0.13
CA LEU A 247 -11.44 -8.28 0.54
C LEU A 247 -11.60 -8.73 1.99
N ASP A 248 -12.68 -8.31 2.65
CA ASP A 248 -12.94 -8.72 4.02
C ASP A 248 -13.63 -10.09 4.12
N SER A 249 -13.74 -10.61 5.35
CA SER A 249 -14.38 -11.89 5.62
C SER A 249 -15.84 -11.96 5.13
N GLU A 250 -16.58 -10.86 5.14
CA GLU A 250 -17.97 -10.85 4.67
C GLU A 250 -18.02 -10.99 3.15
N ALA A 251 -17.24 -10.16 2.43
CA ALA A 251 -17.11 -10.26 0.98
C ALA A 251 -16.60 -11.65 0.56
N LEU A 252 -15.69 -12.26 1.33
CA LEU A 252 -15.11 -13.57 1.02
C LEU A 252 -16.17 -14.67 1.06
N SER A 253 -17.09 -14.58 2.02
CA SER A 253 -18.18 -15.54 2.16
C SER A 253 -19.16 -15.58 0.98
N ARG A 254 -19.12 -14.57 0.10
CA ARG A 254 -19.95 -14.51 -1.13
C ARG A 254 -19.40 -15.36 -2.27
N PHE A 255 -18.15 -15.83 -2.15
CA PHE A 255 -17.52 -16.70 -3.14
C PHE A 255 -17.78 -18.18 -2.81
N PRO A 256 -17.99 -19.05 -3.82
CA PRO A 256 -18.07 -20.49 -3.60
C PRO A 256 -16.79 -21.04 -2.94
N GLU A 257 -16.92 -22.00 -2.04
CA GLU A 257 -15.76 -22.63 -1.39
C GLU A 257 -14.77 -23.20 -2.41
N GLY A 258 -13.48 -22.94 -2.18
CA GLY A 258 -12.40 -23.39 -3.06
C GLY A 258 -12.26 -22.63 -4.38
N SER A 259 -13.08 -21.61 -4.65
CA SER A 259 -12.95 -20.77 -5.86
C SER A 259 -11.81 -19.75 -5.79
N LEU A 260 -11.34 -19.41 -4.58
CA LEU A 260 -10.23 -18.49 -4.32
C LEU A 260 -9.12 -19.21 -3.57
N TYR A 261 -7.87 -18.93 -3.94
CA TYR A 261 -6.69 -19.44 -3.26
C TYR A 261 -6.23 -18.45 -2.19
N THR A 262 -5.98 -18.93 -0.97
CA THR A 262 -5.46 -18.13 0.14
C THR A 262 -4.28 -18.82 0.80
N ASN A 263 -3.29 -18.04 1.25
CA ASN A 263 -2.08 -18.52 1.91
C ASN A 263 -2.19 -18.55 3.45
N THR A 264 -3.28 -18.03 4.02
CA THR A 264 -3.45 -17.98 5.48
C THR A 264 -4.27 -19.17 5.96
N ASN A 265 -3.83 -19.79 7.07
CA ASN A 265 -4.60 -20.80 7.82
C ASN A 265 -5.80 -20.16 8.56
N ASP A 266 -6.62 -19.38 7.85
CA ASP A 266 -7.84 -18.71 8.34
C ASP A 266 -7.65 -17.52 9.32
N GLU A 267 -6.42 -17.19 9.68
CA GLU A 267 -6.13 -16.08 10.60
C GLU A 267 -6.40 -14.69 9.98
N GLY A 268 -6.24 -14.55 8.66
CA GLY A 268 -6.46 -13.31 7.91
C GLY A 268 -5.53 -12.17 8.30
N TRP A 269 -5.86 -10.98 7.82
CA TRP A 269 -5.05 -9.77 7.90
C TRP A 269 -5.81 -8.64 8.59
N LYS A 270 -5.06 -7.76 9.24
CA LYS A 270 -5.57 -6.52 9.85
C LYS A 270 -4.91 -5.32 9.19
N MET A 271 -5.68 -4.24 9.04
CA MET A 271 -5.28 -3.08 8.27
C MET A 271 -4.86 -1.90 9.16
N ILE A 272 -3.78 -1.25 8.79
CA ILE A 272 -3.44 0.11 9.20
C ILE A 272 -3.65 1.01 7.98
N ARG A 273 -4.61 1.94 8.06
CA ARG A 273 -4.84 2.99 7.06
C ARG A 273 -4.02 4.21 7.47
N VAL A 274 -3.21 4.74 6.55
CA VAL A 274 -2.29 5.85 6.78
C VAL A 274 -2.78 7.07 6.00
N GLY A 275 -2.95 8.19 6.70
CA GLY A 275 -3.54 9.43 6.20
C GLY A 275 -5.00 9.62 6.65
N ASP A 276 -5.35 10.86 6.99
CA ASP A 276 -6.73 11.28 7.30
C ASP A 276 -7.36 12.02 6.10
N ASP A 277 -6.56 12.78 5.35
CA ASP A 277 -6.92 13.43 4.09
C ASP A 277 -6.27 12.70 2.89
N PRO A 278 -6.81 12.82 1.66
CA PRO A 278 -6.12 12.33 0.48
C PRO A 278 -4.73 12.98 0.41
N LEU A 279 -3.69 12.17 0.61
CA LEU A 279 -2.27 12.47 0.42
C LEU A 279 -1.94 12.93 -1.02
N GLY A 280 -2.97 13.01 -1.88
CA GLY A 280 -2.92 12.98 -3.33
C GLY A 280 -2.03 14.04 -3.96
N PHE A 281 -1.58 13.65 -5.16
CA PHE A 281 -0.80 14.44 -6.10
C PHE A 281 -1.38 15.84 -6.28
N ASP A 282 -0.52 16.85 -6.18
CA ASP A 282 -0.88 18.27 -6.21
C ASP A 282 -2.00 18.57 -7.22
N THR A 283 -3.20 18.79 -6.68
CA THR A 283 -4.27 19.46 -7.40
C THR A 283 -4.40 20.83 -6.78
N GLU A 284 -4.31 21.88 -7.59
CA GLU A 284 -4.56 23.25 -7.16
C GLU A 284 -5.99 23.33 -6.58
N GLN A 285 -6.14 23.14 -5.27
CA GLN A 285 -7.39 23.44 -4.58
C GLN A 285 -7.53 24.95 -4.51
N ALA A 286 -8.35 25.48 -5.42
CA ALA A 286 -8.92 26.80 -5.28
C ALA A 286 -9.89 26.78 -4.08
N ASP A 287 -9.39 27.20 -2.92
CA ASP A 287 -10.24 27.50 -1.77
C ASP A 287 -11.33 28.50 -2.18
N THR A 288 -12.57 28.03 -2.20
CA THR A 288 -13.75 28.87 -2.33
C THR A 288 -13.98 29.54 -0.98
N VAL A 289 -13.43 30.75 -0.81
CA VAL A 289 -13.68 31.59 0.37
C VAL A 289 -15.14 32.04 0.37
N VAL A 290 -15.90 31.60 1.36
CA VAL A 290 -17.23 32.13 1.67
C VAL A 290 -17.06 33.60 2.09
N HIS A 291 -17.51 34.51 1.23
CA HIS A 291 -17.56 35.93 1.53
C HIS A 291 -18.53 36.22 2.68
N VAL A 292 -18.00 36.62 3.83
CA VAL A 292 -18.71 37.52 4.77
C VAL A 292 -18.14 38.92 4.56
N ALA A 293 -18.98 39.81 4.07
CA ALA A 293 -18.64 41.19 3.72
C ALA A 293 -18.35 42.07 4.94
N LYS A 294 -17.20 42.76 4.98
CA LYS A 294 -17.02 44.24 4.97
C LYS A 294 -15.56 44.68 5.29
N PRO A 295 -15.17 45.94 4.99
CA PRO A 295 -14.02 46.25 4.14
C PRO A 295 -12.80 46.79 4.91
N ASP A 296 -11.74 47.05 4.15
CA ASP A 296 -10.45 47.65 4.53
C ASP A 296 -9.44 46.67 5.11
N ILE A 297 -8.47 46.26 4.29
CA ILE A 297 -7.03 46.44 4.52
C ILE A 297 -6.25 46.07 3.24
N ARG A 298 -5.26 46.92 2.97
CA ARG A 298 -4.32 47.00 1.84
C ARG A 298 -3.74 45.65 1.38
N HIS A 299 -3.55 45.57 0.06
CA HIS A 299 -2.73 44.60 -0.68
C HIS A 299 -1.61 43.94 0.14
N CYS A 300 -1.81 42.66 0.49
CA CYS A 300 -0.72 41.71 0.70
C CYS A 300 -0.81 40.66 -0.41
N VAL A 301 0.03 40.80 -1.43
CA VAL A 301 0.38 39.67 -2.30
C VAL A 301 1.20 38.72 -1.44
N ARG A 302 0.57 37.66 -0.92
CA ARG A 302 1.29 36.54 -0.32
C ARG A 302 1.61 35.56 -1.44
N ASP A 303 2.89 35.35 -1.69
CA ASP A 303 3.41 34.24 -2.47
C ASP A 303 2.78 32.94 -1.96
N LYS A 304 1.95 32.31 -2.79
CA LYS A 304 1.44 30.96 -2.55
C LYS A 304 2.62 30.01 -2.64
N LYS A 305 3.18 29.63 -1.49
CA LYS A 305 4.07 28.48 -1.38
C LYS A 305 3.21 27.23 -1.50
N ILE A 306 3.13 26.67 -2.71
CA ILE A 306 2.60 25.33 -2.94
C ILE A 306 3.45 24.39 -2.10
N ALA A 307 2.87 23.79 -1.06
CA ALA A 307 3.51 22.71 -0.35
C ALA A 307 3.24 21.45 -1.15
N GLU A 308 4.16 21.07 -2.05
CA GLU A 308 4.22 19.71 -2.58
C GLU A 308 4.23 18.78 -1.35
N LEU A 309 3.14 18.05 -1.11
CA LEU A 309 3.13 16.98 -0.12
C LEU A 309 4.05 15.89 -0.67
N ASP A 310 5.31 15.93 -0.21
CA ASP A 310 6.32 14.91 -0.46
C ASP A 310 5.83 13.58 0.15
N GLU A 311 5.04 12.82 -0.62
CA GLU A 311 4.60 11.46 -0.27
C GLU A 311 5.78 10.48 -0.12
N SER A 312 7.02 10.90 -0.40
CA SER A 312 8.17 10.04 -0.22
C SER A 312 8.29 9.60 1.25
N GLY A 313 8.30 8.28 1.43
CA GLY A 313 8.43 7.67 2.75
C GLY A 313 7.11 7.38 3.49
N VAL A 314 5.94 7.66 2.92
CA VAL A 314 4.64 7.25 3.51
C VAL A 314 4.59 5.73 3.73
N ALA A 315 4.98 4.95 2.70
CA ALA A 315 5.06 3.49 2.82
C ALA A 315 6.19 3.06 3.76
N ALA A 316 7.34 3.73 3.68
CA ALA A 316 8.52 3.41 4.47
C ALA A 316 8.30 3.59 5.98
N GLN A 317 7.62 4.66 6.42
CA GLN A 317 7.43 4.97 7.84
C GLN A 317 6.66 3.87 8.61
N ILE A 318 5.85 3.06 7.92
CA ILE A 318 5.14 1.92 8.52
C ILE A 318 5.86 0.61 8.22
N ALA A 319 6.31 0.40 6.97
CA ALA A 319 6.90 -0.87 6.57
C ALA A 319 8.29 -1.12 7.17
N GLU A 320 9.11 -0.07 7.42
CA GLU A 320 10.45 -0.20 8.02
C GLU A 320 10.37 -0.85 9.43
N PRO A 321 9.64 -0.27 10.40
CA PRO A 321 9.41 -0.90 11.71
C PRO A 321 8.98 -2.36 11.65
N LEU A 322 8.06 -2.69 10.74
CA LEU A 322 7.47 -4.01 10.65
C LEU A 322 8.43 -5.03 10.05
N ALA A 323 9.26 -4.62 9.10
CA ALA A 323 10.31 -5.49 8.56
C ALA A 323 11.40 -5.81 9.59
N ASP A 324 11.71 -4.91 10.52
CA ASP A 324 12.71 -5.16 11.57
C ASP A 324 12.30 -6.25 12.55
N VAL A 325 11.01 -6.34 12.87
CA VAL A 325 10.44 -7.44 13.67
C VAL A 325 10.01 -8.63 12.81
N GLN A 326 10.46 -8.67 11.55
CA GLN A 326 10.20 -9.72 10.60
C GLN A 326 8.70 -10.02 10.39
N MET A 327 7.85 -8.99 10.42
CA MET A 327 6.42 -9.16 10.18
C MET A 327 6.13 -9.19 8.68
N PRO A 328 5.42 -10.22 8.17
CA PRO A 328 4.88 -10.21 6.82
C PRO A 328 3.85 -9.10 6.67
N THR A 329 3.97 -8.29 5.62
CA THR A 329 3.02 -7.20 5.37
C THR A 329 2.76 -7.02 3.88
N TYR A 330 1.51 -6.76 3.52
CA TYR A 330 1.13 -6.26 2.19
C TYR A 330 0.88 -4.75 2.27
N TYR A 331 1.08 -4.05 1.17
CA TYR A 331 0.80 -2.62 1.08
C TYR A 331 0.05 -2.29 -0.20
N ILE A 332 -1.07 -1.58 -0.07
CA ILE A 332 -1.84 -1.08 -1.21
C ILE A 332 -1.94 0.44 -1.09
N SER A 333 -1.37 1.11 -2.08
CA SER A 333 -1.52 2.54 -2.26
C SER A 333 -2.79 2.81 -3.05
N THR A 334 -3.53 3.81 -2.60
CA THR A 334 -4.69 4.38 -3.29
C THR A 334 -4.35 5.82 -3.68
N TYR A 335 -5.26 6.50 -4.38
CA TYR A 335 -4.99 7.84 -4.91
C TYR A 335 -4.51 8.86 -3.87
N GLY A 336 -4.91 8.70 -2.61
CA GLY A 336 -4.43 9.58 -1.55
C GLY A 336 -4.16 8.86 -0.23
N LEU A 337 -4.09 7.54 -0.15
CA LEU A 337 -3.91 6.87 1.14
C LEU A 337 -3.12 5.57 1.01
N GLY A 338 -2.37 5.26 2.06
CA GLY A 338 -1.64 4.00 2.20
C GLY A 338 -2.40 3.01 3.07
N HIS A 339 -2.47 1.74 2.64
CA HIS A 339 -3.10 0.67 3.40
C HIS A 339 -2.10 -0.46 3.64
N THR A 340 -1.67 -0.64 4.88
CA THR A 340 -0.78 -1.73 5.29
C THR A 340 -1.60 -2.87 5.89
N LEU A 341 -1.43 -4.09 5.38
CA LEU A 341 -2.04 -5.30 5.94
C LEU A 341 -0.97 -6.10 6.68
N GLY A 342 -1.15 -6.32 7.98
CA GLY A 342 -0.29 -7.18 8.81
C GLY A 342 -1.02 -8.42 9.33
N CYS A 343 -0.27 -9.46 9.74
CA CYS A 343 -0.88 -10.68 10.29
C CYS A 343 -1.78 -10.35 11.48
N ALA A 344 -3.03 -10.81 11.45
CA ALA A 344 -3.95 -10.64 12.58
C ALA A 344 -3.41 -11.27 13.87
N CYS A 345 -2.67 -12.38 13.74
CA CYS A 345 -2.02 -13.09 14.84
C CYS A 345 -0.98 -12.25 15.61
N LEU A 346 -0.34 -11.31 14.92
CA LEU A 346 0.71 -10.43 15.46
C LEU A 346 0.21 -8.99 15.64
N TRP A 347 -1.10 -8.76 15.62
CA TRP A 347 -1.69 -7.43 15.58
C TRP A 347 -1.25 -6.53 16.74
N CYS A 348 -1.28 -7.04 17.98
CA CYS A 348 -0.82 -6.27 19.14
C CYS A 348 0.67 -5.90 19.04
N CYS A 349 1.50 -6.80 18.51
CA CYS A 349 2.91 -6.53 18.27
C CYS A 349 3.07 -5.44 17.20
N MET A 350 2.31 -5.53 16.10
CA MET A 350 2.32 -4.54 15.02
C MET A 350 2.06 -3.13 15.54
N ILE A 351 0.96 -2.95 16.28
CA ILE A 351 0.57 -1.65 16.82
C ILE A 351 1.59 -1.16 17.84
N PHE A 352 2.10 -2.06 18.69
CA PHE A 352 3.12 -1.70 19.66
C PHE A 352 4.40 -1.23 18.98
N GLU A 353 4.89 -1.92 17.94
CA GLU A 353 6.07 -1.50 17.21
C GLU A 353 5.87 -0.15 16.53
N VAL A 354 4.76 0.03 15.79
CA VAL A 354 4.45 1.32 15.14
C VAL A 354 4.40 2.45 16.19
N LEU A 355 3.81 2.23 17.37
CA LEU A 355 3.71 3.26 18.40
C LEU A 355 5.01 3.60 19.15
N LYS A 356 6.08 2.80 19.01
CA LYS A 356 7.38 3.12 19.64
C LYS A 356 8.12 4.27 18.97
N PHE A 357 7.82 4.54 17.70
CA PHE A 357 8.57 5.51 16.92
C PHE A 357 8.13 6.93 17.23
N PRO A 358 9.08 7.88 17.31
CA PRO A 358 8.76 9.26 17.62
C PRO A 358 7.76 9.81 16.60
N LYS A 359 6.68 10.41 17.10
CA LYS A 359 5.77 11.18 16.26
C LYS A 359 6.52 12.42 15.79
N GLY A 360 6.60 12.63 14.48
CA GLY A 360 7.10 13.91 13.96
C GLY A 360 6.09 15.02 14.25
N ASP A 361 6.55 16.28 14.26
CA ASP A 361 5.68 17.43 14.44
C ASP A 361 4.67 17.49 13.27
N ALA A 362 3.43 17.08 13.53
CA ALA A 362 2.34 17.12 12.57
C ALA A 362 1.97 18.59 12.28
N VAL A 363 1.92 18.96 11.00
CA VAL A 363 1.35 20.24 10.58
C VAL A 363 -0.17 20.12 10.67
N GLY A 364 -0.75 20.54 11.79
CA GLY A 364 -2.17 20.84 11.92
C GLY A 364 -3.08 19.70 12.39
N THR A 365 -3.96 20.07 13.33
CA THR A 365 -5.13 19.36 13.86
C THR A 365 -4.91 17.98 14.52
N SER A 366 -4.77 18.02 15.85
CA SER A 366 -4.86 16.86 16.74
C SER A 366 -6.31 16.41 16.93
N SER A 367 -6.65 15.19 16.48
CA SER A 367 -7.76 14.41 17.02
C SER A 367 -7.21 13.25 17.87
N PRO A 368 -7.77 12.95 19.06
CA PRO A 368 -7.28 11.86 19.89
C PRO A 368 -7.59 10.49 19.28
N ILE A 369 -6.61 9.59 19.34
CA ILE A 369 -6.70 8.18 18.94
C ILE A 369 -7.77 7.48 19.80
N SER A 370 -8.87 7.02 19.20
CA SER A 370 -9.88 6.18 19.86
C SER A 370 -9.45 4.71 19.84
N LEU A 371 -8.70 4.28 20.86
CA LEU A 371 -8.53 2.85 21.16
C LEU A 371 -9.82 2.32 21.79
N ALA A 372 -10.60 1.56 21.03
CA ALA A 372 -11.79 0.88 21.55
C ALA A 372 -11.40 -0.10 22.66
N LYS A 373 -11.97 0.07 23.85
CA LYS A 373 -11.80 -0.86 24.98
C LYS A 373 -12.34 -2.26 24.58
N SER A 374 -11.51 -3.28 24.78
CA SER A 374 -11.91 -4.69 24.65
C SER A 374 -13.07 -5.02 25.60
N PRO A 375 -14.07 -5.83 25.21
CA PRO A 375 -15.11 -6.29 26.13
C PRO A 375 -14.50 -7.28 27.13
N ALA A 376 -14.77 -7.06 28.42
CA ALA A 376 -14.39 -7.98 29.49
C ALA A 376 -15.11 -9.33 29.29
N LEU A 377 -14.36 -10.41 29.03
CA LEU A 377 -14.87 -11.77 29.13
C LEU A 377 -15.08 -12.13 30.61
N GLY A 378 -16.33 -12.41 30.96
CA GLY A 378 -16.70 -13.00 32.23
C GLY A 378 -16.07 -14.39 32.41
N ALA A 379 -15.51 -14.62 33.59
CA ALA A 379 -14.89 -15.88 33.95
C ALA A 379 -15.94 -17.01 34.04
N HIS A 380 -15.84 -18.00 33.16
CA HIS A 380 -16.34 -19.34 33.41
C HIS A 380 -15.20 -20.34 33.22
N GLY A 381 -14.90 -21.06 34.30
CA GLY A 381 -13.81 -22.02 34.38
C GLY A 381 -14.04 -23.24 33.49
N GLY A 382 -13.05 -23.52 32.64
CA GLY A 382 -12.95 -24.74 31.85
C GLY A 382 -11.49 -24.98 31.52
N SER A 383 -10.92 -26.07 32.06
CA SER A 383 -9.55 -26.50 31.83
C SER A 383 -9.34 -26.90 30.37
N PHE A 384 -8.46 -26.19 29.64
CA PHE A 384 -7.97 -26.62 28.33
C PHE A 384 -6.44 -26.56 28.26
N ALA A 385 -5.90 -27.60 27.63
CA ALA A 385 -4.48 -27.91 27.50
C ALA A 385 -3.71 -26.82 26.74
N THR A 386 -2.46 -26.62 27.16
CA THR A 386 -1.51 -25.64 26.65
C THR A 386 -1.07 -25.92 25.20
N PRO A 387 -1.28 -25.00 24.24
CA PRO A 387 -0.48 -24.96 23.02
C PRO A 387 0.85 -24.25 23.30
N LYS A 388 1.93 -24.73 22.67
CA LYS A 388 3.27 -24.14 22.74
C LYS A 388 3.24 -22.74 22.10
N THR A 389 3.05 -21.70 22.91
CA THR A 389 3.20 -20.29 22.51
C THR A 389 4.67 -19.89 22.55
N SER A 390 5.07 -19.03 21.61
CA SER A 390 6.43 -18.52 21.54
C SER A 390 6.77 -17.64 22.76
N PRO A 391 8.04 -17.61 23.21
CA PRO A 391 8.44 -16.84 24.41
C PRO A 391 8.23 -15.33 24.28
N LEU A 392 7.98 -14.80 23.07
CA LEU A 392 7.62 -13.40 22.86
C LEU A 392 6.19 -13.08 23.34
N CYS A 393 5.24 -14.01 23.18
CA CYS A 393 3.85 -13.85 23.60
C CYS A 393 3.72 -13.77 25.13
N PHE A 394 4.57 -14.51 25.87
CA PHE A 394 4.57 -14.50 27.34
C PHE A 394 4.98 -13.14 27.91
N LYS A 395 5.97 -12.47 27.31
CA LYS A 395 6.41 -11.14 27.75
C LYS A 395 5.36 -10.05 27.52
N VAL A 396 4.55 -10.17 26.46
CA VAL A 396 3.45 -9.24 26.19
C VAL A 396 2.29 -9.43 27.19
N LEU A 397 2.02 -10.67 27.61
CA LEU A 397 0.97 -10.97 28.60
C LEU A 397 1.34 -10.51 30.02
N GLU A 398 2.61 -10.70 30.44
CA GLU A 398 3.11 -10.18 31.71
C GLU A 398 3.06 -8.64 31.77
N PHE A 399 3.32 -7.95 30.65
CA PHE A 399 3.32 -6.49 30.63
C PHE A 399 1.90 -5.89 30.57
N LEU A 400 0.95 -6.54 29.90
CA LEU A 400 -0.48 -6.15 29.94
C LEU A 400 -1.09 -6.27 31.35
N LEU A 401 -0.62 -7.23 32.15
CA LEU A 401 -0.99 -7.34 33.58
C LEU A 401 -0.37 -6.21 34.43
N ILE A 402 0.80 -5.70 34.06
CA ILE A 402 1.45 -4.57 34.76
C ILE A 402 0.76 -3.24 34.44
N VAL A 403 0.37 -3.01 33.18
CA VAL A 403 -0.31 -1.77 32.75
C VAL A 403 -1.74 -1.68 33.31
N THR A 404 -2.45 -2.81 33.47
CA THR A 404 -3.77 -2.81 34.10
C THR A 404 -3.72 -2.59 35.62
N SER A 405 -2.58 -2.84 36.27
CA SER A 405 -2.38 -2.56 37.70
C SER A 405 -2.14 -1.06 37.98
N PHE A 406 -1.55 -0.31 37.04
CA PHE A 406 -1.27 1.13 37.18
C PHE A 406 -2.48 2.07 36.99
N HIS A 407 -3.67 1.51 36.68
CA HIS A 407 -4.92 2.27 36.58
C HIS A 407 -5.91 1.98 37.73
N ARG A 408 -5.46 1.31 38.80
CA ARG A 408 -6.19 1.24 40.07
C ARG A 408 -5.27 1.64 41.23
N THR A 409 -5.02 2.95 41.35
CA THR A 409 -4.69 3.59 42.64
C THR A 409 -5.15 5.03 42.62
#